data_AF-A0A957ZKY9-F1
#
_entry.id   AF-A0A957ZKY9-F1
#
_cell.length_a   1.000
_cell.length_b   1.000
_cell.length_c   1.000
_cell.angle_alpha   90.00
_cell.angle_beta   90.00
_cell.angle_gamma   90.00
#
_symmetry.space_group_name_H-M   'P 1'
#
loop_
_entity.id
_entity.type
_entity.pdbx_description
1 polymer ?
#
loop_
_entity_poly.entity_id
_entity_poly.type
_entity_poly.pdbx_seq_one_letter_code
_entity_poly.pdbx_strand_id
1 'polypeptide(L)' 'MQYANLGRTGLKVSRLCLGTMNFGPLASEAESFAMMDRALDAGVNFFDTANRYGAQVHVGYTEEI' A
#
# COMPACT_ATOMS: atom_id res chain seq x y z
N MET A 1 -16.76 2.13 2.73
CA MET A 1 -15.64 1.58 3.54
C MET A 1 -16.05 1.42 5.00
N GLN A 2 -15.53 0.39 5.70
CA GLN A 2 -15.63 0.27 7.16
C GLN A 2 -14.28 0.61 7.80
N TYR A 3 -14.29 1.21 8.99
CA TYR A 3 -13.08 1.67 9.69
C TYR A 3 -12.99 1.13 11.11
N ALA A 4 -11.77 1.00 11.64
CA ALA A 4 -11.47 0.59 13.00
C ALA A 4 -10.34 1.44 13.60
N ASN A 5 -10.25 1.49 14.93
CA ASN A 5 -9.12 2.13 15.61
C ASN A 5 -7.89 1.21 15.56
N LEU A 6 -6.73 1.75 15.21
CA LEU A 6 -5.46 1.00 15.22
C LEU A 6 -4.93 0.93 16.65
N GLY A 7 -5.36 -0.09 17.40
CA GLY A 7 -4.96 -0.27 18.79
C GLY A 7 -5.25 0.98 19.64
N ARG A 8 -4.22 1.53 20.27
CA ARG A 8 -4.31 2.71 21.16
C ARG A 8 -3.68 3.98 20.56
N THR A 9 -3.44 4.00 19.25
CA THR A 9 -2.69 5.08 18.58
C THR A 9 -3.54 6.30 18.23
N GLY A 10 -4.87 6.23 18.42
CA GLY A 10 -5.81 7.26 18.00
C GLY A 10 -6.09 7.30 16.49
N LEU A 11 -5.39 6.48 15.69
CA LEU A 11 -5.60 6.40 14.25
C LEU A 11 -6.84 5.57 13.93
N LYS A 12 -7.64 6.06 12.97
CA LYS A 12 -8.81 5.36 12.43
C LYS A 12 -8.50 4.88 11.01
N VAL A 13 -8.30 3.58 10.85
CA VAL A 13 -7.86 2.93 9.61
C VAL A 13 -8.98 2.13 8.95
N SER A 14 -8.95 2.00 7.63
CA SER A 14 -9.84 1.13 6.88
C SER A 14 -9.64 -0.32 7.31
N ARG A 15 -10.71 -1.12 7.36
CA ARG A 15 -10.63 -2.55 7.70
C ARG A 15 -9.85 -3.37 6.66
N LEU A 16 -9.75 -2.85 5.43
CA LEU A 16 -8.89 -3.38 4.39
C LEU A 16 -7.62 -2.52 4.31
N CYS A 17 -6.48 -3.18 4.14
CA CYS A 17 -5.17 -2.56 3.93
C CYS A 17 -4.69 -2.88 2.52
N LEU A 18 -4.11 -1.91 1.82
CA LEU A 18 -3.47 -2.13 0.52
C LEU A 18 -2.00 -2.52 0.73
N GLY A 19 -1.65 -3.76 0.44
CA GLY A 19 -0.25 -4.20 0.39
C GLY A 19 0.43 -3.80 -0.92
N THR A 20 1.70 -3.41 -0.83
CA THR A 20 2.44 -2.80 -1.95
C THR A 20 3.60 -3.65 -2.49
N MET A 21 3.75 -4.90 -2.05
CA MET A 21 4.91 -5.77 -2.35
C MET A 21 5.29 -5.90 -3.85
N ASN A 22 4.31 -5.69 -4.75
CA ASN A 22 4.46 -5.85 -6.18
C ASN A 22 4.69 -4.52 -6.93
N PHE A 23 4.60 -3.37 -6.26
CA PHE A 23 4.69 -2.04 -6.88
C PHE A 23 6.12 -1.72 -7.26
N GLY A 24 6.39 -1.53 -8.56
CA GLY A 24 7.71 -1.42 -9.17
C GLY A 24 8.21 -2.75 -9.80
N PRO A 25 8.43 -3.82 -9.01
CA PRO A 25 8.97 -5.10 -9.50
C PRO A 25 8.06 -5.86 -10.47
N LEU A 26 6.74 -5.87 -10.22
CA LEU A 26 5.77 -6.65 -11.00
C LEU A 26 4.66 -5.79 -11.60
N ALA A 27 4.28 -4.72 -10.91
CA ALA A 27 3.39 -3.68 -11.43
C ALA A 27 4.24 -2.47 -11.79
N SER A 28 4.06 -1.94 -12.99
CA SER A 28 4.70 -0.68 -13.39
C SER A 28 4.27 0.46 -12.48
N GLU A 29 5.07 1.53 -12.43
CA GLU A 29 4.76 2.73 -11.66
C GLU A 29 3.35 3.27 -11.95
N ALA A 30 2.97 3.37 -13.23
CA ALA A 30 1.65 3.82 -13.64
C ALA A 30 0.52 2.88 -13.13
N GLU A 31 0.73 1.56 -13.16
CA GLU A 31 -0.23 0.60 -12.63
C GLU A 31 -0.33 0.69 -11.10
N SER A 32 0.81 0.88 -10.42
CA SER A 32 0.85 1.09 -8.97
C SER A 32 0.07 2.34 -8.56
N PHE A 33 0.28 3.48 -9.23
CA PHE A 33 -0.52 4.68 -9.01
C PHE A 33 -2.01 4.44 -9.27
N ALA A 34 -2.37 3.78 -10.37
CA ALA A 34 -3.77 3.46 -10.66
C ALA A 34 -4.41 2.57 -9.57
N MET A 35 -3.66 1.62 -9.01
CA MET A 35 -4.12 0.80 -7.88
C MET A 35 -4.30 1.64 -6.59
N MET A 36 -3.36 2.56 -6.30
CA MET A 36 -3.44 3.47 -5.16
C MET A 36 -4.65 4.41 -5.27
N ASP A 37 -4.85 5.02 -6.43
CA ASP A 37 -6.00 5.89 -6.72
C ASP A 37 -7.32 5.12 -6.54
N ARG A 38 -7.41 3.92 -7.11
CA ARG A 38 -8.61 3.09 -6.99
C ARG A 38 -8.91 2.70 -5.55
N ALA A 39 -7.88 2.42 -4.75
CA ALA A 39 -8.01 2.10 -3.34
C ALA A 39 -8.49 3.31 -2.54
N LEU A 40 -7.92 4.49 -2.80
CA LEU A 40 -8.33 5.74 -2.19
C LEU A 40 -9.78 6.08 -2.52
N ASP A 41 -10.19 5.95 -3.78
CA ASP A 41 -11.59 6.15 -4.23
C ASP A 41 -12.56 5.18 -3.53
N ALA A 42 -12.11 3.98 -3.18
CA ALA A 42 -12.90 3.02 -2.39
C ALA A 42 -12.94 3.37 -0.89
N GLY A 43 -12.17 4.36 -0.45
CA GLY A 43 -12.06 4.82 0.93
C GLY A 43 -10.96 4.13 1.75
N VAL A 44 -10.04 3.39 1.12
CA VAL A 44 -8.87 2.82 1.81
C VAL A 44 -7.95 3.95 2.25
N ASN A 45 -7.53 3.92 3.51
CA ASN A 45 -6.58 4.88 4.08
C ASN A 45 -5.42 4.17 4.82
N PHE A 46 -5.29 2.86 4.64
CA PHE A 46 -4.28 2.03 5.28
C PHE A 46 -3.48 1.30 4.20
N PHE A 47 -2.19 1.59 4.15
CA PHE A 47 -1.24 1.06 3.18
C PHE A 47 -0.11 0.37 3.93
N ASP A 48 0.33 -0.76 3.39
CA ASP A 48 1.39 -1.60 3.94
C ASP A 48 2.55 -1.67 2.95
N THR A 49 3.74 -1.32 3.43
CA THR A 49 5.00 -1.30 2.68
C THR A 49 6.14 -1.75 3.58
N ALA A 50 7.28 -2.14 2.99
CA ALA A 50 8.47 -2.52 3.73
C ALA A 50 9.72 -2.36 2.88
N ASN A 51 10.87 -2.10 3.53
CA ASN A 51 12.14 -1.86 2.83
C ASN A 51 12.69 -3.04 1.99
N ARG A 52 12.05 -4.20 2.10
CA ARG A 52 12.46 -5.45 1.45
C ARG A 52 11.42 -5.95 0.44
N TYR A 53 10.37 -5.17 0.18
CA TYR A 53 9.45 -5.43 -0.91
C TYR A 53 10.20 -5.30 -2.24
N GLY A 54 9.78 -6.07 -3.25
CA GLY A 54 10.60 -6.36 -4.44
C GLY A 54 11.61 -7.49 -4.32
N ALA A 55 11.56 -8.27 -3.24
CA ALA A 55 12.35 -9.48 -3.04
C ALA A 55 13.86 -9.23 -3.27
N GLN A 56 14.63 -10.22 -3.71
CA GLN A 56 16.10 -10.12 -3.77
C GLN A 56 16.63 -9.19 -4.88
N VAL A 57 15.89 -9.06 -5.99
CA VAL A 57 16.37 -8.35 -7.20
C VAL A 57 15.96 -6.88 -7.19
N HIS A 58 14.85 -6.53 -6.54
CA HIS A 58 14.26 -5.18 -6.57
C HIS A 58 14.06 -4.61 -5.17
N VAL A 59 14.91 -4.97 -4.20
CA VAL A 59 14.91 -4.33 -2.86
C VAL A 59 14.98 -2.82 -3.04
N GLY A 60 14.07 -2.08 -2.40
CA GLY A 60 14.06 -0.61 -2.44
C GLY A 60 13.13 0.00 -3.50
N TYR A 61 12.70 -0.79 -4.49
CA TYR A 61 11.94 -0.24 -5.63
C TYR A 61 10.52 0.16 -5.22
N THR A 62 9.89 -0.57 -4.30
CA THR A 62 8.52 -0.28 -3.87
C THR A 62 8.43 1.04 -3.10
N GLU A 63 9.52 1.48 -2.46
CA GLU A 63 9.58 2.73 -1.71
C GLU A 63 9.87 3.96 -2.58
N GLU A 64 10.25 3.73 -3.84
CA GLU A 64 10.46 4.77 -4.85
C GLU A 64 9.23 4.99 -5.75
N ILE A 65 8.20 4.15 -5.60
CA ILE A 65 6.85 4.35 -6.16
C ILE A 65 6.06 5.30 -5.25
#